data_AF-A0A518G7G2-F1
#
_entry.id   AF-A0A518G7G2-F1
#
_cell.length_a   1.000
_cell.length_b   1.000
_cell.length_c   1.000
_cell.angle_alpha   90.00
_cell.angle_beta   90.00
_cell.angle_gamma   90.00
#
_symmetry.space_group_name_H-M   'P 1'
#
loop_
_entity.id
_entity.type
_entity.pdbx_description
1 polymer ?
#
loop_
_entity_poly.entity_id
_entity_poly.type
_entity_poly.pdbx_seq_one_letter_code
_entity_poly.pdbx_strand_id
1 'polypeptide(L)' 'MKIWSISDTHNEHLGLQVPDVDLVIHCGDESTHGKAVLNEPEARRFFDWYAGLGIATKVYVPGNHSLAVE' A
#
# COMPACT_ATOMS: atom_id res chain seq x y z
N MET A 1 0.70 17.17 13.41
CA MET A 1 0.95 16.17 12.37
C MET A 1 0.05 14.98 12.65
N LYS A 2 -0.92 14.71 11.77
CA LYS A 2 -1.80 13.54 11.79
C LYS A 2 -1.20 12.48 10.87
N ILE A 3 -1.02 11.27 11.38
CA ILE A 3 -0.44 10.14 10.65
C ILE A 3 -1.50 9.07 10.51
N TRP A 4 -1.73 8.62 9.28
CA TRP A 4 -2.50 7.42 8.99
C TRP A 4 -1.55 6.24 8.78
N SER A 5 -1.64 5.24 9.65
CA SER A 5 -0.83 4.02 9.55
C SER A 5 -1.73 2.87 9.11
N ILE A 6 -1.32 2.18 8.05
CA ILE A 6 -1.99 0.99 7.50
C ILE A 6 -0.96 -0.07 7.16
N SER A 7 -1.39 -1.32 7.01
CA SER A 7 -0.56 -2.48 6.70
C SER A 7 -1.47 -3.61 6.24
N ASP A 8 -0.90 -4.66 5.66
CA ASP A 8 -1.58 -5.94 5.41
C ASP A 8 -2.87 -5.75 4.59
N THR A 9 -2.85 -4.81 3.65
CA THR A 9 -4.05 -4.49 2.87
C THR A 9 -4.43 -5.63 1.94
N HIS A 10 -3.49 -6.50 1.54
CA HIS A 10 -3.75 -7.71 0.77
C HIS A 10 -4.85 -7.52 -0.29
N ASN A 11 -4.64 -6.56 -1.19
CA ASN A 11 -5.57 -6.22 -2.27
C ASN A 11 -6.90 -5.52 -1.90
N GLU A 12 -7.17 -5.25 -0.62
CA GLU A 12 -8.42 -4.64 -0.11
C GLU A 12 -8.32 -3.12 0.13
N HIS A 13 -7.29 -2.46 -0.41
CA HIS A 13 -7.03 -1.03 -0.19
C HIS A 13 -8.17 -0.09 -0.65
N LEU A 14 -9.01 -0.52 -1.60
CA LEU A 14 -10.17 0.26 -2.06
C LEU A 14 -11.32 0.30 -1.02
N GLY A 15 -11.32 -0.60 -0.03
CA GLY A 15 -12.28 -0.59 1.07
C GLY A 15 -11.93 0.39 2.18
N LEU A 16 -10.75 1.01 2.14
CA LEU A 16 -10.29 1.91 3.18
C LEU A 16 -10.95 3.28 3.08
N GLN A 17 -11.38 3.81 4.23
CA GLN A 17 -11.78 5.21 4.35
C GLN A 17 -10.53 6.07 4.49
N VAL A 18 -10.27 6.90 3.48
CA VAL A 18 -9.11 7.80 3.47
C VAL A 18 -9.39 9.00 4.40
N PRO A 19 -8.66 9.16 5.52
CA PRO A 19 -8.84 10.29 6.42
C PRO A 19 -8.11 11.54 5.93
N ASP A 20 -8.51 12.71 6.44
CA ASP A 20 -7.75 13.95 6.28
C ASP A 20 -6.51 13.92 7.19
N VAL A 21 -5.33 13.68 6.62
CA VAL A 21 -4.05 13.52 7.33
C VAL A 21 -2.88 14.15 6.57
N ASP A 22 -1.80 14.43 7.28
CA ASP A 22 -0.59 15.03 6.71
C ASP A 22 0.31 13.99 6.03
N LEU A 23 0.26 12.75 6.54
CA LEU A 23 1.16 11.66 6.16
C LEU A 23 0.46 10.30 6.25
N VAL A 24 0.72 9.43 5.28
CA VAL A 24 0.33 8.02 5.30
C VAL A 24 1.55 7.11 5.32
N ILE A 25 1.52 6.07 6.14
CA ILE A 25 2.51 4.99 6.18
C ILE A 25 1.81 3.68 5.86
N HIS A 26 2.31 2.95 4.85
CA HIS A 26 1.92 1.56 4.61
C HIS A 26 3.07 0.62 5.00
N CYS A 27 2.86 -0.25 5.98
CA CYS A 27 3.89 -1.08 6.61
C CYS A 27 4.08 -2.47 5.95
N GLY A 28 3.60 -2.63 4.72
CA GLY A 28 3.88 -3.80 3.89
C GLY A 28 2.64 -4.65 3.62
N ASP A 29 2.83 -5.69 2.82
CA ASP A 29 1.80 -6.69 2.50
C ASP A 29 0.58 -6.08 1.78
N GLU A 30 0.86 -5.24 0.79
CA GLU A 30 -0.14 -4.71 -0.14
C GLU A 30 -0.72 -5.76 -1.10
N SER A 31 0.08 -6.80 -1.32
CA SER A 31 -0.17 -7.89 -2.25
C SER A 31 -0.39 -9.20 -1.47
N THR A 32 -0.90 -10.24 -2.15
CA THR A 32 -1.28 -11.49 -1.49
C THR A 32 -0.42 -12.65 -1.96
N HIS A 33 -0.11 -12.71 -3.25
CA HIS A 33 0.49 -13.91 -3.84
C HIS A 33 1.97 -14.07 -3.51
N GLY A 34 2.36 -15.29 -3.11
CA GLY A 34 3.73 -15.70 -2.83
C GLY A 34 4.63 -15.91 -4.08
N LYS A 35 4.22 -15.43 -5.26
CA LYS A 35 4.99 -15.50 -6.51
C LYS A 35 5.08 -14.11 -7.13
N ALA A 36 6.29 -13.59 -7.35
CA ALA A 36 6.52 -12.24 -7.88
C ALA A 36 5.69 -11.93 -9.15
N VAL A 37 5.57 -12.87 -10.08
CA VAL A 37 4.79 -12.70 -11.33
C VAL A 37 3.30 -12.46 -11.08
N LEU A 38 2.72 -13.08 -10.04
CA LEU A 38 1.32 -12.87 -9.66
C LEU A 38 1.17 -11.66 -8.72
N ASN A 39 2.23 -11.34 -7.99
CA ASN A 39 2.32 -10.24 -7.04
C ASN A 39 2.40 -8.88 -7.74
N GLU A 40 3.12 -8.79 -8.86
CA GLU A 40 3.35 -7.55 -9.61
C GLU A 40 2.06 -6.81 -10.01
N PRO A 41 1.04 -7.45 -10.62
CA PRO A 41 -0.18 -6.74 -10.97
C PRO A 41 -0.97 -6.27 -9.73
N GLU A 42 -0.88 -7.00 -8.62
CA GLU A 42 -1.51 -6.64 -7.34
C GLU A 42 -0.82 -5.42 -6.71
N ALA A 43 0.51 -5.48 -6.62
CA ALA A 43 1.35 -4.39 -6.14
C ALA A 43 1.17 -3.13 -7.00
N ARG A 44 1.18 -3.27 -8.34
CA ARG A 44 0.93 -2.16 -9.27
C ARG A 44 -0.41 -1.49 -9.00
N ARG A 45 -1.48 -2.26 -8.86
CA ARG A 45 -2.81 -1.72 -8.54
C ARG A 45 -2.82 -0.96 -7.21
N PHE A 46 -2.15 -1.51 -6.19
CA PHE A 46 -1.99 -0.81 -4.92
C PHE A 46 -1.21 0.50 -5.08
N PHE A 47 -0.07 0.51 -5.77
CA PHE A 47 0.74 1.71 -5.92
C PHE A 47 0.05 2.78 -6.77
N ASP A 48 -0.75 2.39 -7.78
CA ASP A 48 -1.59 3.33 -8.53
C ASP A 48 -2.61 4.04 -7.62
N TRP A 49 -3.28 3.29 -6.74
CA TRP A 49 -4.17 3.86 -5.72
C TRP A 49 -3.42 4.71 -4.70
N TYR A 50 -2.32 4.18 -4.17
CA TYR A 50 -1.54 4.80 -3.10
C TYR A 50 -0.94 6.13 -3.57
N ALA A 51 -0.41 6.20 -4.79
CA ALA A 51 0.10 7.42 -5.41
C ALA A 51 -1.01 8.45 -5.64
N GLY A 52 -2.22 8.00 -5.97
CA GLY A 52 -3.40 8.84 -6.22
C GLY A 52 -4.00 9.49 -4.96
N LEU A 53 -3.62 9.08 -3.75
CA LEU A 53 -4.09 9.70 -2.51
C LEU A 53 -3.66 11.17 -2.45
N GLY A 54 -4.61 12.06 -2.14
CA GLY A 54 -4.37 13.51 -1.95
C GLY A 54 -3.56 13.87 -0.69
N ILE A 55 -2.79 12.94 -0.14
CA ILE A 55 -1.96 13.08 1.06
C ILE A 55 -0.54 13.45 0.63
N ALA A 56 0.01 14.54 1.17
CA ALA A 56 1.27 15.11 0.71
C ALA A 56 2.48 14.18 0.91
N THR A 57 2.59 13.54 2.08
CA THR A 57 3.70 12.63 2.40
C THR A 57 3.23 11.19 2.45
N LYS A 58 3.97 10.31 1.77
CA LYS A 58 3.67 8.88 1.69
C LYS A 58 4.94 8.10 2.00
N VAL A 59 4.85 7.12 2.89
CA VAL A 59 5.95 6.23 3.25
C VAL A 59 5.48 4.80 3.08
N TYR A 60 6.23 4.03 2.30
CA TYR A 60 5.97 2.62 2.11
C TYR A 60 7.16 1.80 2.61
N VAL A 61 6.88 0.73 3.34
CA VAL A 61 7.87 -0.25 3.79
C VAL A 61 7.40 -1.63 3.30
N PRO A 62 8.21 -2.38 2.53
CA PRO A 62 7.79 -3.69 2.02
C PRO A 62 7.68 -4.72 3.16
N GLY A 63 6.69 -5.61 3.04
CA GLY A 63 6.49 -6.76 3.93
C GLY A 63 6.87 -8.07 3.24
N ASN A 64 6.58 -9.21 3.89
CA ASN A 64 6.93 -10.52 3.34
C ASN A 64 6.06 -10.96 2.16
N HIS A 65 4.89 -10.35 1.96
CA HIS A 65 4.06 -10.51 0.78
C HIS A 65 4.31 -9.45 -0.30
N SER A 66 5.29 -8.55 -0.16
CA SER A 66 5.61 -7.51 -1.15
C SER A 66 6.64 -7.99 -2.18
N LEU A 67 6.42 -9.16 -2.79
CA LEU A 67 7.44 -9.88 -3.56
C LEU A 67 7.78 -9.27 -4.92
N ALA A 68 6.94 -8.37 -5.45
CA ALA A 68 7.22 -7.64 -6.68
C ALA A 68 7.90 -6.28 -6.45
N VAL A 69 8.17 -5.92 -5.20
CA VAL A 69 8.91 -4.70 -4.84
C VAL A 69 10.38 -5.06 -4.72
N GLU A 70 11.19 -4.58 -5.68
CA GLU A 70 12.65 -4.79 -5.76
C GLU A 70 13.45 -3.50 -5.50
#